data_AF-A0AAU8KZG9-F1
#
_entry.id   AF-A0AAU8KZG9-F1
#
_cell.length_a   1.000
_cell.length_b   1.000
_cell.length_c   1.000
_cell.angle_alpha   90.00
_cell.angle_beta   90.00
_cell.angle_gamma   90.00
#
_symmetry.space_group_name_H-M   'P 1'
#
loop_
_entity.id
_entity.type
_entity.pdbx_description
1 polymer ?
#
loop_
_entity_poly.entity_id
_entity_poly.type
_entity_poly.pdbx_seq_one_letter_code
_entity_poly.pdbx_strand_id
1 'polypeptide(L)'
;MHFSKIALLGLVYTTGALASSCRIYGWLQGEAVLDNCCWGKGQKACTNQNKGGTPRGTSEAYCAEQSPNFCENVMLNGQPVAATCDADCCSTTTGWGIGCPK
;
A
#
# COMPACT_ATOMS: atom_id res chain seq x y z
N MET A 1 -34.78 -29.00 -27.74
CA MET A 1 -33.32 -28.78 -27.74
C MET A 1 -33.01 -27.50 -26.97
N HIS A 2 -32.16 -27.64 -25.96
CA HIS A 2 -31.24 -26.65 -25.38
C HIS A 2 -31.73 -25.49 -24.47
N PHE A 3 -31.60 -25.78 -23.16
CA PHE A 3 -30.98 -25.04 -22.05
C PHE A 3 -31.33 -23.57 -21.74
N SER A 4 -32.06 -23.41 -20.63
CA SER A 4 -32.13 -22.21 -19.80
C SER A 4 -30.73 -21.77 -19.33
N LYS A 5 -30.37 -20.51 -19.60
CA LYS A 5 -29.18 -19.87 -19.05
C LYS A 5 -29.56 -19.13 -17.76
N ILE A 6 -29.36 -19.78 -16.61
CA ILE A 6 -29.44 -19.10 -15.32
C ILE A 6 -28.05 -18.49 -15.08
N ALA A 7 -27.94 -17.17 -15.22
CA ALA A 7 -26.73 -16.44 -14.88
C ALA A 7 -26.61 -16.34 -13.35
N LEU A 8 -25.58 -16.97 -12.80
CA LEU A 8 -25.20 -16.82 -11.40
C LEU A 8 -24.55 -15.44 -11.22
N LEU A 9 -25.28 -14.52 -10.61
CA LEU A 9 -24.74 -13.26 -10.10
C LEU A 9 -23.91 -13.58 -8.84
N GLY A 10 -22.58 -13.65 -9.01
CA GLY A 10 -21.66 -13.73 -7.88
C GLY A 10 -21.61 -12.37 -7.17
N LEU A 11 -22.09 -12.31 -5.92
CA LEU A 11 -21.77 -11.20 -5.03
C LEU A 11 -20.27 -11.24 -4.72
N VAL A 12 -19.53 -10.27 -5.26
CA VAL A 12 -18.17 -10.00 -4.80
C VAL A 12 -18.30 -9.29 -3.45
N TYR A 13 -18.01 -10.02 -2.38
CA TYR A 13 -17.77 -9.41 -1.08
C TYR A 13 -16.52 -8.53 -1.23
N THR A 14 -16.72 -7.22 -1.33
CA THR A 14 -15.65 -6.24 -1.11
C THR A 14 -15.35 -6.28 0.38
N THR A 15 -14.50 -7.20 0.82
CA THR A 15 -13.78 -7.02 2.07
C THR A 15 -12.96 -5.75 1.87
N GLY A 16 -13.44 -4.65 2.44
CA GLY A 16 -12.72 -3.39 2.46
C GLY A 16 -11.40 -3.64 3.15
N ALA A 17 -10.36 -3.91 2.37
CA ALA A 17 -9.00 -3.80 2.84
C ALA A 17 -8.88 -2.36 3.32
N LEU A 18 -8.61 -2.19 4.62
CA LEU A 18 -8.16 -0.92 5.15
C LEU A 18 -6.90 -0.59 4.35
N ALA A 19 -7.03 0.30 3.36
CA ALA A 19 -5.91 0.74 2.56
C ALA A 19 -4.90 1.32 3.56
N SER A 20 -3.80 0.60 3.80
CA SER A 20 -2.69 1.22 4.49
C SER A 20 -2.26 2.37 3.61
N SER A 21 -2.31 3.56 4.17
CA SER A 21 -1.84 4.75 3.53
C SER A 21 -0.32 4.77 3.59
N CYS A 22 0.39 4.69 2.47
CA CYS A 22 1.81 5.07 2.48
C CYS A 22 1.83 6.59 2.52
N ARG A 23 1.68 7.11 3.73
CA ARG A 23 1.79 8.53 4.00
C ARG A 23 3.26 8.88 3.73
N ILE A 24 3.53 9.56 2.61
CA ILE A 24 4.63 10.52 2.59
C ILE A 24 3.98 11.84 2.99
N TYR A 25 4.47 12.46 4.07
CA TYR A 25 3.93 13.73 4.55
C TYR A 25 4.13 14.82 3.49
N GLY A 26 3.12 15.05 2.65
CA GLY A 26 2.94 16.26 1.86
C GLY A 26 1.74 17.04 2.40
N TRP A 27 1.97 18.23 2.97
CA TRP A 27 0.89 19.15 3.32
C TRP A 27 0.39 19.83 2.03
N LEU A 28 -0.58 19.21 1.36
CA LEU A 28 -1.43 19.93 0.41
C LEU A 28 -2.71 20.33 1.16
N GLN A 29 -2.85 21.64 1.39
CA GLN A 29 -4.09 22.26 1.90
C GLN A 29 -4.56 21.79 3.31
N GLY A 30 -3.66 21.38 4.20
CA GLY A 30 -4.04 21.08 5.59
C GLY A 30 -4.54 19.65 5.84
N GLU A 31 -4.65 18.83 4.80
CA GLU A 31 -5.13 17.44 4.89
C GLU A 31 -3.98 16.47 4.63
N ALA A 32 -4.03 15.31 5.30
CA ALA A 32 -3.09 14.25 5.03
C ALA A 32 -3.61 13.37 3.90
N VAL A 33 -2.98 13.46 2.74
CA VAL A 33 -3.30 12.59 1.62
C VAL A 33 -2.84 11.16 1.97
N LEU A 34 -3.81 10.26 2.05
CA LEU A 34 -3.61 8.83 2.27
C LEU A 34 -3.70 8.13 0.91
N ASP A 35 -2.57 7.97 0.22
CA ASP A 35 -2.52 7.21 -1.03
C ASP A 35 -2.56 5.69 -0.77
N ASN A 36 -3.22 4.94 -1.67
CA ASN A 36 -3.41 3.49 -1.60
C ASN A 36 -2.10 2.71 -1.84
N CYS A 37 -1.13 2.81 -0.93
CA CYS A 37 0.17 2.18 -1.11
C CYS A 37 0.86 1.69 0.16
N CYS A 38 1.88 0.84 0.01
CA CYS A 38 2.74 0.34 1.08
C CYS A 38 4.20 0.30 0.61
N TRP A 39 5.13 0.22 1.55
CA TRP A 39 6.58 0.11 1.28
C TRP A 39 6.94 -1.33 0.89
N GLY A 40 7.20 -1.60 -0.39
CA GLY A 40 7.36 -2.96 -0.92
C GLY A 40 8.59 -3.70 -0.41
N LYS A 41 9.67 -2.97 -0.10
CA LYS A 41 10.90 -3.51 0.54
C LYS A 41 11.01 -3.13 2.02
N GLY A 42 9.88 -2.84 2.66
CA GLY A 42 9.79 -2.43 4.06
C GLY A 42 10.72 -1.27 4.40
N GLN A 43 11.54 -1.44 5.44
CA GLN A 43 12.51 -0.45 5.91
C GLN A 43 13.39 0.09 4.78
N LYS A 44 13.88 -0.78 3.89
CA LYS A 44 14.77 -0.35 2.80
C LYS A 44 14.07 0.56 1.79
N ALA A 45 12.83 0.23 1.41
CA ALA A 45 12.02 1.05 0.52
C ALA A 45 11.73 2.42 1.15
N CYS A 46 11.31 2.42 2.41
CA CYS A 46 11.03 3.65 3.14
C CYS A 46 12.30 4.52 3.26
N THR A 47 13.44 3.95 3.64
CA THR A 47 14.71 4.70 3.76
C THR A 47 15.17 5.23 2.40
N ASN A 48 15.00 4.44 1.33
CA ASN A 48 15.36 4.86 -0.03
C ASN A 48 14.57 6.08 -0.51
N GLN A 49 13.30 6.16 -0.10
CA GLN A 49 12.39 7.24 -0.49
C GLN A 49 12.58 8.49 0.35
N ASN A 50 13.01 8.33 1.59
CA ASN A 50 13.21 9.44 2.53
C ASN A 50 14.69 9.78 2.72
N LYS A 51 15.57 9.49 1.74
CA LYS A 51 17.01 9.78 1.84
C LYS A 51 17.22 11.27 2.16
N GLY A 52 17.89 11.54 3.28
CA GLY A 52 18.11 12.92 3.77
C GLY A 52 17.21 13.31 4.96
N GLY A 53 16.34 12.40 5.40
CA GLY A 53 15.46 12.60 6.54
C GLY A 53 14.07 13.12 6.14
N THR A 54 13.21 13.20 7.13
CA THR A 54 11.86 13.76 7.02
C THR A 54 11.74 14.95 7.99
N PRO A 55 10.67 15.75 7.93
CA PRO A 55 10.41 16.76 8.95
C PRO A 55 10.32 16.21 10.38
N ARG A 56 10.18 14.88 10.53
CA ARG A 56 10.12 14.18 11.83
C ARG A 56 11.47 13.66 12.33
N GLY A 57 12.55 13.77 11.54
CA GLY A 57 13.88 13.31 11.93
C GLY A 57 14.59 12.50 10.84
N THR A 58 15.47 11.59 11.24
CA THR A 58 16.21 10.75 10.30
C THR A 58 15.27 9.78 9.58
N SER A 59 15.67 9.36 8.37
CA SER A 59 14.94 8.35 7.59
C SER A 59 14.78 7.05 8.38
N GLU A 60 15.84 6.65 9.11
CA GLU A 60 15.84 5.44 9.95
C GLU A 60 14.73 5.48 11.02
N ALA A 61 14.67 6.57 11.79
CA ALA A 61 13.73 6.74 12.88
C ALA A 61 12.29 6.84 12.35
N TYR A 62 12.09 7.64 11.30
CA TYR A 62 10.79 7.73 10.64
C TYR A 62 10.31 6.36 10.14
N CYS A 63 11.18 5.63 9.43
CA CYS A 63 10.81 4.36 8.82
C CYS A 63 10.57 3.25 9.85
N ALA A 64 11.25 3.29 11.01
CA ALA A 64 10.95 2.39 12.12
C ALA A 64 9.49 2.55 12.61
N GLU A 65 8.95 3.77 12.61
CA GLU A 65 7.55 4.05 12.94
C GLU A 65 6.56 3.67 11.82
N GLN A 66 7.05 3.44 10.59
CA GLN A 66 6.23 3.10 9.43
C GLN A 66 6.06 1.58 9.23
N SER A 67 6.47 0.74 10.18
CA SER A 67 6.35 -0.72 10.06
C SER A 67 4.94 -1.22 9.71
N PRO A 68 3.82 -0.62 10.17
CA PRO A 68 2.48 -1.04 9.75
C PRO A 68 2.19 -0.79 8.26
N ASN A 69 2.95 0.10 7.62
CA ASN A 69 2.83 0.46 6.21
C ASN A 69 3.80 -0.33 5.31
N PHE A 70 4.55 -1.29 5.86
CA PHE A 70 5.39 -2.18 5.05
C PHE A 70 4.51 -3.22 4.37
N CYS A 71 4.76 -3.51 3.10
CA CYS A 71 3.91 -4.43 2.34
C CYS A 71 3.90 -5.86 2.88
N GLU A 72 4.87 -6.23 3.73
CA GLU A 72 4.85 -7.49 4.48
C GLU A 72 3.75 -7.53 5.57
N ASN A 73 3.32 -6.36 6.06
CA ASN A 73 2.33 -6.19 7.12
C ASN A 73 0.95 -5.75 6.59
N VAL A 74 0.86 -5.44 5.29
CA VAL A 74 -0.37 -4.98 4.64
C VAL A 74 -0.98 -6.10 3.84
N MET A 75 -2.25 -6.43 4.13
CA MET A 75 -2.93 -7.57 3.53
C MET A 75 -3.83 -7.15 2.36
N LEU A 76 -3.62 -7.80 1.22
CA LEU A 76 -4.50 -7.78 0.05
C LEU A 76 -5.05 -9.19 -0.17
N ASN A 77 -6.37 -9.34 -0.11
CA ASN A 77 -7.05 -10.64 -0.29
C ASN A 77 -6.51 -11.76 0.64
N GLY A 78 -6.14 -11.41 1.87
CA GLY A 78 -5.62 -12.35 2.86
C GLY A 78 -4.16 -12.76 2.68
N GLN A 79 -3.42 -12.11 1.77
CA GLN A 79 -1.98 -12.29 1.59
C GLN A 79 -1.25 -10.94 1.75
N PRO A 80 0.00 -10.93 2.22
CA PRO A 80 0.81 -9.71 2.24
C PRO A 80 0.95 -9.14 0.82
N VAL A 81 0.88 -7.82 0.66
CA VAL A 81 1.14 -7.15 -0.64
C VAL A 81 2.56 -7.45 -1.13
N ALA A 82 3.51 -7.67 -0.22
CA ALA A 82 4.88 -8.08 -0.57
C ALA A 82 4.96 -9.43 -1.29
N ALA A 83 3.90 -10.25 -1.26
CA ALA A 83 3.87 -11.52 -1.99
C ALA A 83 3.81 -11.33 -3.52
N THR A 84 3.30 -10.20 -3.99
CA THR A 84 3.12 -9.92 -5.43
C THR A 84 3.88 -8.70 -5.93
N CYS A 85 4.52 -7.93 -5.03
CA CYS A 85 5.21 -6.70 -5.37
C CYS A 85 6.60 -6.60 -4.74
N ASP A 86 7.61 -6.31 -5.57
CA ASP A 86 9.01 -6.07 -5.15
C ASP A 86 9.49 -4.62 -5.44
N ALA A 87 8.57 -3.70 -5.73
CA ALA A 87 8.90 -2.29 -5.95
C ALA A 87 9.17 -1.56 -4.62
N ASP A 88 9.71 -0.34 -4.67
CA ASP A 88 9.84 0.47 -3.45
C ASP A 88 8.46 0.91 -2.91
N CYS A 89 7.49 1.16 -3.81
CA CYS A 89 6.08 1.38 -3.45
C CYS A 89 5.16 0.46 -4.22
N CYS A 90 4.16 -0.09 -3.52
CA CYS A 90 3.21 -1.03 -4.07
C CYS A 90 1.79 -0.54 -3.82
N SER A 91 0.89 -0.77 -4.78
CA SER A 91 -0.53 -0.53 -4.58
C SER A 91 -1.12 -1.56 -3.61
N THR A 92 -1.84 -1.09 -2.61
CA THR A 92 -2.57 -1.95 -1.66
C THR A 92 -3.87 -2.50 -2.25
N THR A 93 -4.28 -2.01 -3.41
CA THR A 93 -5.49 -2.44 -4.12
C THR A 93 -5.18 -3.51 -5.15
N THR A 94 -4.11 -3.31 -5.92
CA THR A 94 -3.80 -4.18 -7.05
C THR A 94 -2.65 -5.14 -6.75
N GLY A 95 -1.81 -4.83 -5.75
CA GLY A 95 -0.63 -5.63 -5.42
C GLY A 95 0.53 -5.46 -6.40
N TRP A 96 0.50 -4.42 -7.26
CA TRP A 96 1.55 -4.14 -8.24
C TRP A 96 2.43 -2.97 -7.80
N GLY A 97 3.65 -2.93 -8.33
CA GLY A 97 4.54 -1.79 -8.19
C GLY A 97 3.95 -0.53 -8.80
N ILE A 98 4.07 0.58 -8.10
CA ILE A 98 3.62 1.90 -8.55
C ILE A 98 4.71 2.94 -8.35
N GLY A 99 4.55 4.11 -8.98
CA GLY A 99 5.34 5.27 -8.62
C GLY A 99 5.10 5.62 -7.16
N CYS A 100 6.17 5.81 -6.40
CA CYS A 100 6.02 6.27 -5.03
C CYS A 100 5.45 7.69 -5.00
N PRO A 101 4.35 7.93 -4.26
CA PRO A 101 3.82 9.28 -4.07
C PRO A 101 4.87 10.17 -3.39
N LYS A 102 4.77 11.49 -3.56
CA LYS A 102 5.68 12.48 -2.98
C LYS A 102 4.98 13.39 -2.00
#